data_AF-A0A0F7STP5-F1
#
_entry.id   AF-A0A0F7STP5-F1
#
_cell.length_a   1.000
_cell.length_b   1.000
_cell.length_c   1.000
_cell.angle_alpha   90.00
_cell.angle_beta   90.00
_cell.angle_gamma   90.00
#
_symmetry.space_group_name_H-M   'P 1'
#
loop_
_entity.id
_entity.type
_entity.pdbx_description
1 polymer ?
#
loop_
_entity_poly.entity_id
_entity_poly.type
_entity_poly.pdbx_seq_one_letter_code
_entity_poly.pdbx_strand_id
1 'polypeptide(L)'
;MVKPLKPLTMRKARADSLAKKAQTHRPTNHNVCRVRGDYFESGYGISTMSAEEIKAAKRQLAIKGGVLKRLANEFKSYQKETEDQRAVVERLAAKEGADEWDVQNSRKVLGDCEQMIEPSKKRALEALQQLKDVIAVSESEPELVQSEEYSKALSIIETASPLLV
;
A
#
# COMPACT_ATOMS: atom_id res chain seq x y z
N MET A 1 -2.07 -70.63 21.77
CA MET A 1 -3.18 -70.26 20.86
C MET A 1 -3.37 -68.76 20.90
N VAL A 2 -2.88 -68.05 19.90
CA VAL A 2 -2.97 -66.58 19.80
C VAL A 2 -4.33 -66.23 19.19
N LYS A 3 -5.14 -65.42 19.90
CA LYS A 3 -6.45 -64.97 19.42
C LYS A 3 -6.29 -64.01 18.23
N PRO A 4 -7.12 -64.09 17.18
CA PRO A 4 -7.00 -63.21 16.02
C PRO A 4 -7.37 -61.76 16.39
N LEU A 5 -6.56 -60.82 15.89
CA LEU A 5 -6.80 -59.38 16.03
C LEU A 5 -8.05 -58.96 15.24
N LYS A 6 -8.93 -58.20 15.89
CA LYS A 6 -10.13 -57.60 15.27
C LYS A 6 -9.72 -56.59 14.17
N PRO A 7 -10.45 -56.51 13.04
CA PRO A 7 -10.10 -55.60 11.96
C PRO A 7 -10.31 -54.12 12.35
N LEU A 8 -9.44 -53.25 11.84
CA LEU A 8 -9.39 -51.80 12.08
C LEU A 8 -10.60 -51.07 11.48
N THR A 9 -11.75 -51.06 12.16
CA THR A 9 -12.94 -50.29 11.74
C THR A 9 -12.86 -48.78 12.04
N MET A 10 -11.77 -48.28 12.61
CA MET A 10 -11.64 -46.87 13.02
C MET A 10 -11.06 -45.94 11.94
N ARG A 11 -10.64 -46.45 10.77
CA ARG A 11 -10.10 -45.60 9.68
C ARG A 11 -11.19 -44.97 8.79
N LYS A 12 -12.39 -45.56 8.74
CA LYS A 12 -13.47 -45.07 7.86
C LYS A 12 -14.13 -43.79 8.40
N ALA A 13 -14.35 -43.72 9.71
CA ALA A 13 -14.94 -42.54 10.37
C ALA A 13 -14.11 -41.25 10.23
N ARG A 14 -12.78 -41.36 10.08
CA ARG A 14 -11.88 -40.21 9.87
C ARG A 14 -11.86 -39.74 8.41
N ALA A 15 -12.09 -40.64 7.46
CA ALA A 15 -12.25 -40.30 6.04
C ALA A 15 -13.58 -39.55 5.80
N ASP A 16 -14.66 -39.99 6.43
CA ASP A 16 -15.99 -39.39 6.24
C ASP A 16 -16.11 -37.97 6.85
N SER A 17 -15.33 -37.67 7.89
CA SER A 17 -15.30 -36.32 8.51
C SER A 17 -14.45 -35.32 7.74
N LEU A 18 -13.45 -35.77 6.97
CA LEU A 18 -12.68 -34.92 6.06
C LEU A 18 -13.49 -34.54 4.81
N ALA A 19 -14.36 -35.44 4.31
CA ALA A 19 -15.24 -35.16 3.18
C ALA A 19 -16.28 -34.06 3.47
N LYS A 20 -16.78 -33.97 4.71
CA LYS A 20 -17.76 -32.95 5.13
C LYS A 20 -17.17 -31.55 5.35
N LYS A 21 -15.86 -31.45 5.60
CA LYS A 21 -15.15 -30.15 5.72
C LYS A 21 -14.77 -29.52 4.37
N ALA A 22 -14.81 -30.29 3.28
CA ALA A 22 -14.61 -29.77 1.92
C ALA A 22 -15.86 -29.10 1.33
N GLN A 23 -17.03 -29.21 2.00
CA GLN A 23 -18.32 -28.73 1.49
C GLN A 23 -18.72 -27.32 1.93
N THR A 24 -17.82 -26.54 2.56
CA THR A 24 -18.04 -25.11 2.84
C THR A 24 -17.22 -24.18 1.96
N HIS A 25 -16.73 -24.67 0.80
CA HIS A 25 -16.30 -23.77 -0.25
C HIS A 25 -17.55 -23.14 -0.90
N ARG A 26 -17.69 -21.84 -0.70
CA ARG A 26 -18.70 -20.95 -1.27
C ARG A 26 -18.89 -21.28 -2.76
N PRO A 27 -20.12 -21.58 -3.24
CA PRO A 27 -20.33 -21.79 -4.66
C PRO A 27 -20.00 -20.49 -5.40
N THR A 28 -19.08 -20.57 -6.35
CA THR A 28 -18.94 -19.55 -7.39
C THR A 28 -20.28 -19.47 -8.10
N ASN A 29 -20.87 -18.28 -8.10
CA ASN A 29 -22.22 -18.00 -8.57
C ASN A 29 -22.33 -18.21 -10.10
N HIS A 30 -22.42 -19.46 -10.51
CA HIS A 30 -22.81 -19.90 -11.84
C HIS A 30 -24.34 -20.02 -11.86
N ASN A 31 -25.01 -18.89 -12.12
CA ASN A 31 -26.31 -18.73 -12.78
C ASN A 31 -27.03 -17.50 -12.25
N VAL A 32 -26.83 -16.37 -12.91
CA VAL A 32 -27.96 -15.45 -13.12
C VAL A 32 -28.23 -15.43 -14.62
N CYS A 33 -29.28 -16.16 -15.00
CA CYS A 33 -30.13 -16.02 -16.18
C CYS A 33 -29.50 -15.88 -17.58
N ARG A 34 -29.51 -17.00 -18.32
CA ARG A 34 -29.93 -17.08 -19.74
C ARG A 34 -31.45 -16.75 -19.75
N VAL A 35 -32.11 -15.94 -20.60
CA VAL A 35 -32.02 -15.62 -22.03
C VAL A 35 -32.80 -14.31 -22.30
N ARG A 36 -32.26 -13.41 -23.12
CA ARG A 36 -32.94 -12.60 -24.17
C ARG A 36 -31.81 -11.77 -24.79
N GLY A 37 -31.25 -12.18 -25.92
CA GLY A 37 -31.84 -11.91 -27.23
C GLY A 37 -31.16 -10.65 -27.78
N ASP A 38 -30.34 -10.86 -28.80
CA ASP A 38 -29.88 -9.86 -29.79
C ASP A 38 -29.10 -8.64 -29.27
N TYR A 39 -27.76 -8.71 -29.33
CA TYR A 39 -26.94 -7.54 -29.69
C TYR A 39 -25.80 -7.97 -30.61
N PHE A 40 -26.21 -8.27 -31.85
CA PHE A 40 -25.39 -8.01 -33.02
C PHE A 40 -25.29 -6.49 -33.15
N GLU A 41 -24.20 -5.89 -32.69
CA GLU A 41 -23.81 -4.55 -33.15
C GLU A 41 -22.28 -4.44 -33.12
N SER A 42 -21.74 -4.71 -34.31
CA SER A 42 -20.42 -4.33 -34.75
C SER A 42 -20.23 -2.81 -34.62
N GLY A 43 -19.19 -2.40 -33.88
CA GLY A 43 -18.64 -1.04 -33.97
C GLY A 43 -18.77 -0.22 -32.69
N TYR A 44 -17.71 -0.18 -31.89
CA TYR A 44 -17.42 0.88 -30.93
C TYR A 44 -15.91 1.17 -31.11
N GLY A 45 -15.44 2.32 -31.61
CA GLY A 45 -15.97 3.67 -31.42
C GLY A 45 -15.51 4.15 -30.05
N ILE A 46 -14.31 4.75 -30.00
CA ILE A 46 -13.67 5.49 -28.89
C ILE A 46 -14.24 5.12 -27.52
N SER A 47 -13.61 4.15 -26.86
CA SER A 47 -13.94 3.68 -25.51
C SER A 47 -13.80 4.81 -24.49
N THR A 48 -14.87 5.59 -24.29
CA THR A 48 -15.06 6.45 -23.11
C THR A 48 -15.34 5.56 -21.91
N MET A 49 -14.59 5.75 -20.81
CA MET A 49 -14.82 4.97 -19.59
C MET A 49 -16.27 5.09 -19.09
N SER A 50 -16.79 4.01 -18.49
CA SER A 50 -18.12 4.02 -17.86
C SER A 50 -18.16 4.96 -16.65
N ALA A 51 -19.35 5.50 -16.33
CA ALA A 51 -19.52 6.45 -15.23
C ALA A 51 -19.05 5.87 -13.86
N GLU A 52 -19.20 4.57 -13.66
CA GLU A 52 -18.74 3.82 -12.51
C GLU A 52 -17.21 3.80 -12.40
N GLU A 53 -16.50 3.66 -13.52
CA GLU A 53 -15.04 3.68 -13.59
C GLU A 53 -14.50 5.08 -13.27
N ILE A 54 -15.15 6.14 -13.77
CA ILE A 54 -14.81 7.54 -13.44
C ILE A 54 -14.95 7.78 -11.94
N LYS A 55 -16.03 7.29 -11.32
CA LYS A 55 -16.24 7.40 -9.86
C LYS A 55 -15.20 6.61 -9.07
N ALA A 56 -14.80 5.43 -9.55
CA ALA A 56 -13.75 4.63 -8.94
C ALA A 56 -12.38 5.35 -9.05
N ALA A 57 -12.06 5.93 -10.20
CA ALA A 57 -10.83 6.70 -10.43
C ALA A 57 -10.74 7.93 -9.51
N LYS A 58 -11.83 8.71 -9.35
CA LYS A 58 -11.89 9.83 -8.39
C LYS A 58 -11.58 9.39 -6.95
N ARG A 59 -12.12 8.25 -6.53
CA ARG A 59 -11.83 7.67 -5.21
C ARG A 59 -10.37 7.24 -5.09
N GLN A 60 -9.82 6.61 -6.12
CA GLN A 60 -8.42 6.18 -6.13
C GLN A 60 -7.45 7.37 -6.05
N LEU A 61 -7.72 8.46 -6.79
CA LEU A 61 -6.94 9.70 -6.72
C LEU A 61 -6.93 10.26 -5.28
N ALA A 62 -8.09 10.36 -4.64
CA ALA A 62 -8.18 10.85 -3.27
C ALA A 62 -7.44 9.94 -2.27
N ILE A 63 -7.57 8.62 -2.40
CA ILE A 63 -6.91 7.65 -1.51
C ILE A 63 -5.40 7.73 -1.68
N LYS A 64 -4.89 7.62 -2.91
CA LYS A 64 -3.45 7.62 -3.20
C LYS A 64 -2.81 8.97 -2.89
N GLY A 65 -3.50 10.09 -3.17
CA GLY A 65 -3.09 11.42 -2.75
C GLY A 65 -2.97 11.53 -1.23
N GLY A 66 -3.92 10.98 -0.49
CA GLY A 66 -3.87 10.91 0.97
C GLY A 66 -2.73 10.05 1.51
N VAL A 67 -2.40 8.93 0.85
CA VAL A 67 -1.26 8.07 1.20
C VAL A 67 0.05 8.83 1.04
N LEU A 68 0.28 9.48 -0.12
CA LEU A 68 1.49 10.25 -0.37
C LEU A 68 1.68 11.37 0.66
N LYS A 69 0.61 12.13 0.97
CA LYS A 69 0.66 13.21 1.97
C LYS A 69 1.11 12.72 3.35
N ARG A 70 0.65 11.55 3.80
CA ARG A 70 1.04 10.98 5.09
C ARG A 70 2.50 10.52 5.09
N LEU A 71 2.92 9.80 4.05
CA LEU A 71 4.29 9.29 3.94
C LEU A 71 5.32 10.42 3.79
N ALA A 72 4.97 11.50 3.07
CA ALA A 72 5.81 12.69 2.98
C ALA A 72 6.00 13.38 4.35
N ASN A 73 4.94 13.45 5.17
CA ASN A 73 5.03 13.99 6.52
C ASN A 73 5.81 13.08 7.47
N GLU A 74 5.65 11.76 7.37
CA GLU A 74 6.44 10.78 8.12
C GLU A 74 7.94 10.94 7.83
N PHE A 75 8.29 10.99 6.55
CA PHE A 75 9.66 11.22 6.12
C PHE A 75 10.24 12.56 6.63
N LYS A 76 9.46 13.63 6.54
CA LYS A 76 9.84 14.95 7.06
C LYS A 76 10.10 14.94 8.58
N SER A 77 9.28 14.22 9.35
CA SER A 77 9.49 14.08 10.79
C SER A 77 10.79 13.35 11.12
N TYR A 78 11.11 12.28 10.40
CA TYR A 78 12.37 11.55 10.60
C TYR A 78 13.61 12.35 10.20
N GLN A 79 13.52 13.17 9.12
CA GLN A 79 14.59 14.11 8.78
C GLN A 79 14.86 15.07 9.93
N LYS A 80 13.81 15.71 10.45
CA LYS A 80 13.94 16.66 11.56
C LYS A 80 14.52 16.01 12.82
N GLU A 81 14.05 14.83 13.18
CA GLU A 81 14.57 14.09 14.34
C GLU A 81 16.07 13.76 14.18
N THR A 82 16.49 13.42 12.98
CA THR A 82 17.91 13.17 12.68
C THR A 82 18.76 14.45 12.77
N GLU A 83 18.24 15.58 12.29
CA GLU A 83 18.89 16.89 12.42
C GLU A 83 19.02 17.31 13.89
N ASP A 84 17.93 17.17 14.67
CA ASP A 84 17.92 17.47 16.09
C ASP A 84 18.94 16.60 16.84
N GLN A 85 19.01 15.30 16.52
CA GLN A 85 19.94 14.38 17.16
C GLN A 85 21.39 14.63 16.75
N ARG A 86 21.63 15.04 15.50
CA ARG A 86 22.95 15.48 15.03
C ARG A 86 23.42 16.71 15.81
N ALA A 87 22.55 17.69 16.01
CA ALA A 87 22.86 18.88 16.81
C ALA A 87 23.17 18.53 18.28
N VAL A 88 22.50 17.51 18.85
CA VAL A 88 22.83 17.00 20.19
C VAL A 88 24.23 16.39 20.23
N VAL A 89 24.59 15.55 19.25
CA VAL A 89 25.93 14.94 19.16
C VAL A 89 27.01 16.00 19.01
N GLU A 90 26.80 16.99 18.14
CA GLU A 90 27.74 18.10 17.95
C GLU A 90 27.92 18.93 19.22
N ARG A 91 26.83 19.24 19.93
CA ARG A 91 26.87 19.95 21.21
C ARG A 91 27.60 19.17 22.30
N LEU A 92 27.40 17.85 22.36
CA LEU A 92 28.10 16.98 23.32
C LEU A 92 29.59 16.86 22.99
N ALA A 93 29.93 16.72 21.71
CA ALA A 93 31.32 16.64 21.26
C ALA A 93 32.10 17.96 21.45
N ALA A 94 31.42 19.10 21.40
CA ALA A 94 32.03 20.42 21.61
C ALA A 94 32.24 20.79 23.09
N LYS A 95 31.67 20.04 24.03
CA LYS A 95 31.75 20.34 25.46
C LYS A 95 33.08 19.83 26.03
N GLU A 96 33.89 20.72 26.60
CA GLU A 96 35.13 20.35 27.28
C GLU A 96 34.83 19.45 28.49
N GLY A 97 35.49 18.29 28.56
CA GLY A 97 35.29 17.29 29.62
C GLY A 97 34.04 16.41 29.45
N ALA A 98 33.46 16.34 28.25
CA ALA A 98 32.40 15.36 27.96
C ALA A 98 32.91 13.92 28.11
N ASP A 99 32.07 13.04 28.67
CA ASP A 99 32.36 11.62 28.76
C ASP A 99 32.31 10.98 27.36
N GLU A 100 33.36 10.23 27.02
CA GLU A 100 33.47 9.49 25.77
C GLU A 100 32.30 8.49 25.62
N TRP A 101 31.83 7.92 26.73
CA TRP A 101 30.71 6.99 26.71
C TRP A 101 29.41 7.68 26.27
N ASP A 102 29.14 8.88 26.78
CA ASP A 102 27.95 9.66 26.43
C ASP A 102 27.94 10.09 24.95
N VAL A 103 29.11 10.48 24.43
CA VAL A 103 29.29 10.83 23.01
C VAL A 103 29.08 9.60 22.13
N GLN A 104 29.67 8.46 22.48
CA GLN A 104 29.52 7.24 21.71
C GLN A 104 28.08 6.71 21.75
N ASN A 105 27.40 6.81 22.89
CA ASN A 105 25.99 6.45 23.01
C ASN A 105 25.12 7.34 22.13
N SER A 106 25.35 8.66 22.16
CA SER A 106 24.59 9.61 21.33
C SER A 106 24.82 9.38 19.83
N ARG A 107 26.03 8.97 19.42
CA ARG A 107 26.33 8.56 18.04
C ARG A 107 25.59 7.29 17.61
N LYS A 108 25.41 6.32 18.52
CA LYS A 108 24.61 5.11 18.22
C LYS A 108 23.16 5.49 17.94
N VAL A 109 22.58 6.33 18.79
CA VAL A 109 21.20 6.82 18.58
C VAL A 109 21.08 7.59 17.26
N LEU A 110 22.06 8.44 16.91
CA LEU A 110 22.08 9.10 15.61
C LEU A 110 22.10 8.09 14.44
N GLY A 111 22.91 7.03 14.55
CA GLY A 111 22.95 5.97 13.55
C GLY A 111 21.60 5.24 13.40
N ASP A 112 20.90 4.98 14.50
CA ASP A 112 19.56 4.37 14.47
C ASP A 112 18.53 5.29 13.78
N CYS A 113 18.59 6.60 14.03
CA CYS A 113 17.76 7.59 13.36
C CYS A 113 18.05 7.67 11.84
N GLU A 114 19.33 7.69 11.45
CA GLU A 114 19.74 7.74 10.04
C GLU A 114 19.28 6.51 9.26
N GLN A 115 19.27 5.32 9.90
CA GLN A 115 18.76 4.09 9.28
C GLN A 115 17.27 4.15 8.94
N MET A 116 16.48 5.02 9.57
CA MET A 116 15.05 5.17 9.31
C MET A 116 14.72 6.04 8.09
N ILE A 117 15.66 6.89 7.65
CA ILE A 117 15.44 7.83 6.53
C ILE A 117 15.23 7.08 5.22
N GLU A 118 16.14 6.16 4.88
CA GLU A 118 16.14 5.44 3.61
C GLU A 118 14.87 4.61 3.34
N PRO A 119 14.40 3.74 4.26
CA PRO A 119 13.15 2.98 4.04
C PRO A 119 11.93 3.90 3.96
N SER A 120 11.93 5.02 4.67
CA SER A 120 10.83 6.00 4.64
C SER A 120 10.81 6.76 3.32
N LYS A 121 11.99 7.13 2.78
CA LYS A 121 12.14 7.71 1.43
C LYS A 121 11.62 6.74 0.37
N LYS A 122 12.02 5.47 0.41
CA LYS A 122 11.56 4.44 -0.53
C LYS A 122 10.04 4.30 -0.55
N ARG A 123 9.40 4.17 0.61
CA ARG A 123 7.93 4.09 0.72
C ARG A 123 7.23 5.32 0.13
N ALA A 124 7.76 6.52 0.39
CA ALA A 124 7.21 7.75 -0.17
C ALA A 124 7.39 7.85 -1.70
N LEU A 125 8.53 7.41 -2.23
CA LEU A 125 8.78 7.33 -3.68
C LEU A 125 7.86 6.33 -4.38
N GLU A 126 7.63 5.16 -3.79
CA GLU A 126 6.67 4.17 -4.30
C GLU A 126 5.25 4.75 -4.37
N ALA A 127 4.81 5.44 -3.31
CA ALA A 127 3.51 6.10 -3.29
C ALA A 127 3.40 7.25 -4.31
N LEU A 128 4.49 7.99 -4.53
CA LEU A 128 4.57 9.03 -5.54
C LEU A 128 4.43 8.43 -6.95
N GLN A 129 5.11 7.32 -7.22
CA GLN A 129 4.97 6.62 -8.49
C GLN A 129 3.54 6.11 -8.70
N GLN A 130 2.96 5.46 -7.68
CA GLN A 130 1.58 4.97 -7.75
C GLN A 130 0.53 6.06 -7.98
N LEU A 131 0.78 7.29 -7.50
CA LEU A 131 -0.08 8.44 -7.76
C LEU A 131 0.09 8.96 -9.18
N LYS A 132 1.34 9.05 -9.67
CA LYS A 132 1.64 9.42 -11.07
C LYS A 132 1.01 8.44 -12.05
N ASP A 133 1.05 7.14 -11.77
CA ASP A 133 0.44 6.12 -12.63
C ASP A 133 -1.07 6.33 -12.76
N VAL A 134 -1.76 6.71 -11.67
CA VAL A 134 -3.21 6.97 -11.71
C VAL A 134 -3.52 8.28 -12.43
N ILE A 135 -2.67 9.30 -12.29
CA ILE A 135 -2.80 10.57 -13.01
C ILE A 135 -2.65 10.34 -14.52
N ALA A 136 -1.64 9.59 -14.95
CA ALA A 136 -1.42 9.28 -16.37
C ALA A 136 -2.62 8.56 -17.01
N VAL A 137 -3.25 7.64 -16.28
CA VAL A 137 -4.50 6.99 -16.75
C VAL A 137 -5.66 8.00 -16.79
N SER A 138 -5.74 8.89 -15.80
CA SER A 138 -6.83 9.88 -15.68
C SER A 138 -6.74 11.01 -16.71
N GLU A 139 -5.57 11.31 -17.26
CA GLU A 139 -5.36 12.34 -18.30
C GLU A 139 -6.09 12.02 -19.62
N SER A 140 -6.40 10.75 -19.86
CA SER A 140 -7.14 10.32 -21.05
C SER A 140 -8.63 10.75 -21.02
N GLU A 141 -9.15 11.11 -19.85
CA GLU A 141 -10.58 11.39 -19.64
C GLU A 141 -10.80 12.85 -19.19
N PRO A 142 -11.47 13.69 -19.99
CA PRO A 142 -11.61 15.12 -19.71
C PRO A 142 -12.44 15.42 -18.45
N GLU A 143 -13.37 14.53 -18.08
CA GLU A 143 -14.19 14.68 -16.86
C GLU A 143 -13.37 14.53 -15.56
N LEU A 144 -12.26 13.79 -15.60
CA LEU A 144 -11.37 13.62 -14.45
C LEU A 144 -10.41 14.79 -14.31
N VAL A 145 -9.89 15.31 -15.42
CA VAL A 145 -8.98 16.46 -15.41
C VAL A 145 -9.64 17.72 -14.84
N GLN A 146 -10.93 17.91 -15.11
CA GLN A 146 -11.70 19.04 -14.56
C GLN A 146 -12.12 18.86 -13.09
N SER A 147 -11.91 17.68 -12.52
CA SER A 147 -12.34 17.39 -11.14
C SER A 147 -11.41 18.01 -10.10
N GLU A 148 -11.97 18.41 -8.94
CA GLU A 148 -11.17 18.96 -7.84
C GLU A 148 -10.14 17.97 -7.32
N GLU A 149 -10.45 16.68 -7.34
CA GLU A 149 -9.59 15.60 -6.87
C GLU A 149 -8.27 15.54 -7.64
N TYR A 150 -8.32 15.77 -8.95
CA TYR A 150 -7.14 15.81 -9.80
C TYR A 150 -6.24 17.00 -9.45
N SER A 151 -6.82 18.20 -9.30
CA SER A 151 -6.07 19.40 -8.88
C SER A 151 -5.41 19.24 -7.50
N LYS A 152 -6.12 18.62 -6.55
CA LYS A 152 -5.60 18.32 -5.21
C LYS A 152 -4.45 17.32 -5.28
N ALA A 153 -4.54 16.29 -6.11
CA ALA A 153 -3.47 15.32 -6.31
C ALA A 153 -2.20 15.98 -6.87
N LEU A 154 -2.32 16.89 -7.85
CA LEU A 154 -1.19 17.64 -8.40
C LEU A 154 -0.52 18.52 -7.35
N SER A 155 -1.30 19.27 -6.56
CA SER A 155 -0.77 20.10 -5.47
C SER A 155 -0.01 19.27 -4.41
N ILE A 156 -0.50 18.06 -4.11
CA ILE A 156 0.19 17.14 -3.19
C ILE A 156 1.53 16.69 -3.78
N ILE A 157 1.58 16.38 -5.09
CA ILE A 157 2.83 16.02 -5.77
C ILE A 157 3.83 17.18 -5.74
N GLU A 158 3.38 18.39 -6.06
CA GLU A 158 4.23 19.59 -6.05
C GLU A 158 4.83 19.83 -4.66
N THR A 159 4.03 19.65 -3.60
CA THR A 159 4.49 19.81 -2.22
C THR A 159 5.46 18.68 -1.80
N ALA A 160 5.22 17.44 -2.24
CA ALA A 160 6.00 16.27 -1.85
C ALA A 160 7.30 16.10 -2.66
N SER A 161 7.31 16.54 -3.92
CA SER A 161 8.46 16.41 -4.83
C SER A 161 9.76 17.00 -4.26
N PRO A 162 9.82 18.24 -3.73
CA PRO A 162 11.07 18.81 -3.22
C PRO A 162 11.60 18.11 -1.97
N LEU A 163 10.74 17.38 -1.24
CA LEU A 163 11.17 16.63 -0.05
C LEU A 163 11.88 15.32 -0.43
N LEU A 164 11.54 14.73 -1.58
CA LEU A 164 11.97 13.37 -1.94
C LEU A 164 13.15 13.31 -2.92
N VAL A 165 13.59 14.46 -3.45
CA VAL A 165 14.79 14.57 -4.31
C VAL A 165 16.01 14.61 -3.41
#